data_AF-A0A832TLB5-F1
#
_entry.id   AF-A0A832TLB5-F1
#
_cell.length_a   1.000
_cell.length_b   1.000
_cell.length_c   1.000
_cell.angle_alpha   90.00
_cell.angle_beta   90.00
_cell.angle_gamma   90.00
#
_symmetry.space_group_name_H-M   'P 1'
#
loop_
_entity.id
_entity.type
_entity.pdbx_description
1 polymer ?
#
loop_
_entity_poly.entity_id
_entity_poly.type
_entity_poly.pdbx_seq_one_letter_code
_entity_poly.pdbx_strand_id
1 'polypeptide(L)' 'SQKATSRIWDFNGDRQLDSSSINPIYIYANAGTYTVNLTASNENGTSSKTAVINVLTTSSSSGGSSHSSSSGG' A
#
# COMPACT_ATOMS: atom_id res chain seq x y z
N SER A 1 -12.31 -26.61 11.94
CA SER A 1 -11.94 -25.32 11.33
C SER A 1 -10.45 -25.32 10.99
N GLN A 2 -10.10 -25.26 9.72
CA GLN A 2 -8.69 -25.19 9.30
C GLN A 2 -8.20 -23.74 9.39
N LYS A 3 -7.91 -23.27 10.60
CA LYS A 3 -7.29 -21.94 10.77
C LYS A 3 -5.83 -22.00 10.30
N ALA A 4 -5.38 -20.95 9.64
CA ALA A 4 -3.95 -20.76 9.37
C ALA A 4 -3.17 -20.69 10.70
N THR A 5 -2.09 -21.46 10.82
CA THR A 5 -1.18 -21.44 11.98
C THR A 5 -0.10 -20.38 11.83
N SER A 6 0.23 -19.98 10.60
CA SER A 6 1.14 -18.87 10.30
C SER A 6 0.64 -18.01 9.16
N ARG A 7 1.11 -16.76 9.14
CA ARG A 7 0.82 -15.76 8.10
C ARG A 7 2.05 -14.90 7.86
N ILE A 8 2.26 -14.54 6.61
CA ILE A 8 3.36 -13.70 6.15
C ILE A 8 2.75 -12.63 5.26
N TRP A 9 3.02 -11.38 5.61
CA TRP A 9 2.68 -10.20 4.84
C TRP A 9 3.93 -9.66 4.15
N ASP A 10 3.76 -9.34 2.88
CA ASP A 10 4.67 -8.58 2.02
C ASP A 10 3.84 -7.40 1.50
N PHE A 11 4.08 -6.19 2.00
CA PHE A 11 3.31 -5.00 1.68
C PHE A 11 3.85 -4.24 0.48
N ASN A 12 5.15 -4.36 0.23
CA ASN A 12 5.84 -3.60 -0.79
C ASN A 12 6.01 -4.40 -2.10
N GLY A 13 5.78 -5.71 -2.07
CA GLY A 13 5.88 -6.64 -3.20
C GLY A 13 7.31 -7.11 -3.49
N ASP A 14 8.24 -6.99 -2.55
CA ASP A 14 9.66 -7.34 -2.73
C ASP A 14 9.97 -8.81 -2.40
N ARG A 15 8.95 -9.59 -2.02
CA ARG A 15 9.04 -11.00 -1.60
C ARG A 15 9.74 -11.22 -0.27
N GLN A 16 9.92 -10.18 0.53
CA GLN A 16 10.41 -10.25 1.90
C GLN A 16 9.27 -10.22 2.90
N LEU A 17 9.54 -10.71 4.10
CA LEU A 17 8.57 -10.68 5.20
C LEU A 17 8.59 -9.30 5.85
N ASP A 18 7.47 -8.59 5.75
CA ASP A 18 7.25 -7.33 6.47
C ASP A 18 6.53 -7.56 7.81
N SER A 19 5.60 -8.53 7.87
CA SER A 19 4.88 -8.83 9.11
C SER A 19 4.32 -10.24 9.18
N SER A 20 4.15 -10.77 10.39
CA SER A 20 3.44 -12.01 10.69
C SER A 20 2.20 -11.81 11.57
N SER A 21 1.83 -10.55 11.84
CA SER A 21 0.65 -10.22 12.65
C SER A 21 -0.65 -10.60 11.95
N ILE A 22 -1.69 -10.88 12.74
CA ILE A 22 -3.05 -11.15 12.24
C ILE A 22 -3.64 -9.89 11.58
N ASN A 23 -3.45 -8.73 12.20
CA ASN A 23 -3.94 -7.43 11.75
C ASN A 23 -2.80 -6.39 11.79
N PRO A 24 -1.85 -6.45 10.86
CA PRO A 24 -0.76 -5.49 10.78
C PRO A 24 -1.23 -4.12 10.29
N ILE A 25 -0.45 -3.09 10.62
CA ILE A 25 -0.56 -1.73 10.04
C ILE A 25 0.76 -1.46 9.32
N TYR A 26 0.69 -1.05 8.05
CA TYR A 26 1.84 -0.66 7.24
C TYR A 26 1.61 0.72 6.64
N ILE A 27 2.63 1.59 6.71
CA ILE A 27 2.55 2.98 6.24
C ILE A 27 3.44 3.13 5.01
N TYR A 28 2.84 3.47 3.88
CA TYR A 28 3.57 3.77 2.65
C TYR A 28 4.06 5.22 2.67
N ALA A 29 5.38 5.41 2.79
CA ALA A 29 5.97 6.75 2.84
C ALA A 29 5.96 7.47 1.49
N ASN A 30 6.00 6.71 0.39
CA ASN A 30 6.07 7.25 -0.96
C ASN A 30 4.80 6.89 -1.74
N ALA A 31 4.42 7.79 -2.66
CA ALA A 31 3.41 7.47 -3.64
C ALA A 31 3.93 6.39 -4.61
N GLY A 32 3.04 5.52 -5.04
CA GLY A 32 3.38 4.39 -5.88
C GLY A 32 2.28 3.33 -5.90
N THR A 33 2.47 2.34 -6.76
CA THR A 33 1.64 1.15 -6.83
C THR A 33 2.36 0.01 -6.13
N TYR A 34 1.74 -0.54 -5.09
CA TYR A 34 2.28 -1.63 -4.30
C TYR A 34 1.43 -2.89 -4.48
N THR A 35 2.10 -4.02 -4.70
CA THR A 35 1.43 -5.33 -4.77
C THR A 35 1.59 -6.03 -3.44
N VAL A 36 0.57 -5.94 -2.59
CA VAL A 36 0.54 -6.62 -1.30
C VAL A 36 0.30 -8.11 -1.52
N ASN A 37 1.04 -8.96 -0.83
CA ASN A 37 0.84 -10.40 -0.79
C ASN A 37 0.68 -10.89 0.65
N LEU A 38 -0.40 -11.62 0.91
CA LEU A 38 -0.60 -12.39 2.14
C LEU A 38 -0.42 -13.86 1.83
N THR A 39 0.53 -14.51 2.48
CA THR A 39 0.71 -15.96 2.47
C THR A 39 0.28 -16.52 3.82
N ALA A 40 -0.66 -17.46 3.82
CA ALA A 40 -1.14 -18.14 5.02
C ALA A 40 -0.86 -19.64 4.90
N SER A 41 -0.36 -20.24 5.99
CA SER A 41 -0.02 -21.67 6.03
C SER A 41 -0.63 -22.37 7.23
N ASN A 42 -0.90 -23.66 7.08
CA ASN A 42 -1.24 -24.60 8.14
C ASN A 42 -0.64 -25.99 7.84
N GLU A 43 -0.92 -26.97 8.68
CA GLU A 43 -0.47 -28.37 8.52
C GLU A 43 -0.89 -29.01 7.19
N ASN A 44 -1.93 -28.48 6.53
CA ASN A 44 -2.48 -29.01 5.29
C ASN A 44 -1.91 -28.29 4.05
N GLY A 45 -1.14 -27.22 4.22
CA GLY A 45 -0.49 -26.52 3.12
C GLY A 45 -0.45 -25.00 3.26
N THR A 46 -0.27 -24.34 2.12
CA THR A 46 -0.10 -22.89 2.02
C THR A 46 -1.00 -22.33 0.94
N SER A 47 -1.55 -21.14 1.18
CA SER A 47 -2.33 -20.36 0.22
C SER A 47 -1.90 -18.90 0.28
N SER A 48 -1.89 -18.24 -0.88
CA SER A 48 -1.51 -16.83 -1.00
C SER A 48 -2.60 -16.01 -1.68
N LYS A 49 -2.73 -14.75 -1.30
CA LYS A 49 -3.64 -13.78 -1.91
C LYS A 49 -2.96 -12.44 -2.09
N THR A 50 -3.09 -11.89 -3.28
CA THR A 50 -2.55 -10.57 -3.64
C THR A 50 -3.62 -9.50 -3.69
N ALA A 51 -3.21 -8.25 -3.46
CA ALA A 51 -4.02 -7.05 -3.62
C ALA A 51 -3.13 -5.89 -4.09
N VAL A 52 -3.68 -5.01 -4.93
CA VAL A 52 -2.96 -3.83 -5.43
C VAL A 52 -3.43 -2.60 -4.67
N ILE A 53 -2.47 -1.82 -4.14
CA ILE A 53 -2.72 -0.54 -3.46
C ILE A 53 -2.05 0.56 -4.27
N ASN A 54 -2.83 1.59 -4.63
CA ASN A 54 -2.34 2.80 -5.27
C ASN A 54 -2.26 3.92 -4.24
N VAL A 55 -1.04 4.29 -3.84
CA VAL A 55 -0.78 5.41 -2.94
C VAL A 55 -0.56 6.64 -3.81
N LEU A 56 -1.45 7.61 -3.70
CA LEU A 56 -1.36 8.85 -4.47
C LEU A 56 -0.47 9.85 -3.74
N THR A 57 0.26 10.68 -4.49
CA THR A 57 0.84 11.88 -3.92
C THR A 57 -0.31 12.77 -3.44
N THR A 58 -0.13 13.41 -2.29
CA THR A 58 -0.97 14.54 -1.95
C THR A 58 -0.68 15.62 -2.98
N SER A 59 -1.58 15.81 -3.94
CA SER A 59 -1.58 17.02 -4.76
C SER A 59 -1.73 18.18 -3.79
N SER A 60 -0.64 18.84 -3.43
CA SER A 60 -0.70 20.17 -2.86
C SER A 60 -1.36 21.01 -3.95
N SER A 61 -2.65 21.26 -3.84
CA SER A 61 -3.29 22.33 -4.58
C SER A 61 -2.71 23.64 -4.06
N SER A 62 -1.51 23.97 -4.49
CA SER A 62 -1.04 25.35 -4.55
C SER A 62 -1.93 26.04 -5.57
N GLY A 63 -3.10 26.48 -5.11
CA GLY A 63 -3.90 27.49 -5.77
C GLY A 63 -3.07 28.78 -5.87
N GLY A 64 -2.17 28.83 -6.83
CA GLY A 64 -1.59 30.06 -7.32
C GLY A 64 -2.66 30.79 -8.11
N SER A 65 -3.54 31.51 -7.42
CA SER A 65 -4.34 32.56 -8.03
C SER A 65 -3.40 33.70 -8.44
N SER A 66 -2.73 33.54 -9.58
CA SER A 66 -2.07 34.64 -10.27
C SER A 66 -3.17 35.44 -10.97
N HIS A 67 -3.77 36.39 -10.26
CA HIS A 67 -4.48 37.49 -10.92
C HIS A 67 -3.44 38.33 -11.67
N SER A 68 -3.24 38.08 -12.96
CA SER A 68 -2.61 39.05 -13.84
C SER A 68 -3.69 40.01 -14.34
N SER A 69 -3.86 41.11 -13.63
CA SER A 69 -4.61 42.25 -14.15
C SER A 69 -3.85 42.82 -15.34
N SER A 70 -4.41 42.60 -16.53
CA SER A 70 -4.15 43.43 -17.71
C SER A 70 -4.71 44.82 -17.44
N SER A 71 -3.85 45.83 -17.46
CA SER A 71 -4.28 47.21 -17.75
C SER A 71 -3.20 47.86 -18.61
N GLY A 72 -3.50 47.93 -19.91
CA GLY A 72 -2.81 48.82 -20.84
C GLY A 72 -3.08 50.29 -20.50
N GLY A 73 -2.13 51.12 -20.91
CA GLY A 73 -2.13 52.57 -20.83
C GLY A 73 -0.77 53.09 -21.22
#